data_AF-A0A150GD39-F1
#
_entry.id   AF-A0A150GD39-F1
#
_cell.length_a   1.000
_cell.length_b   1.000
_cell.length_c   1.000
_cell.angle_alpha   90.00
_cell.angle_beta   90.00
_cell.angle_gamma   90.00
#
_symmetry.space_group_name_H-M   'P 1'
#
loop_
_entity.id
_entity.type
_entity.pdbx_description
1 polymer ?
#
loop_
_entity_poly.entity_id
_entity_poly.type
_entity_poly.pdbx_seq_one_letter_code
_entity_poly.pdbx_strand_id
1 'polypeptide(L)'
;MFCINVLVNSEAVWPGVRTIDRSYGPMVTPAGWAYYIRDLVLFLWGLAVAAQNLVEHKGWKDGMLGAVGHSWQILWYADSIWLVLHVSGNPTGLALAPLFSLSALLASVGTQLRLAVESRELQRQLQADGHEGAPPLAYLLFVAPTSLASGWLLLLHCHAVTVALQVLTGSQQAAATAGCICLVLCSCMALPLLLRFRDVLFGLGFTFSVGSVWVSGFSADDDYRPDQLVAFFCALVIGLLTYCIAAGPQPQPAPVMGGGAGGASGLH
;
A
#
# COMPACT_ATOMS: atom_id res chain seq x y z
N MET A 1 2.07 16.39 9.76
CA MET A 1 1.33 15.28 9.12
C MET A 1 0.94 14.18 10.11
N PHE A 2 1.86 13.58 10.89
CA PHE A 2 1.47 12.72 12.02
C PHE A 2 0.46 13.40 12.96
N CYS A 3 0.66 14.69 13.25
CA CYS A 3 -0.31 15.48 14.01
C CYS A 3 -1.70 15.56 13.34
N ILE A 4 -1.80 15.66 12.01
CA ILE A 4 -3.11 15.67 11.33
C ILE A 4 -3.81 14.33 11.56
N ASN A 5 -3.08 13.23 11.45
CA ASN A 5 -3.61 11.91 11.70
C ASN A 5 -4.08 11.73 13.15
N VAL A 6 -3.27 12.18 14.12
CA VAL A 6 -3.65 12.17 15.54
C VAL A 6 -4.88 13.04 15.79
N LEU A 7 -4.95 14.24 15.22
CA LEU A 7 -6.08 15.16 15.40
C LEU A 7 -7.38 14.61 14.80
N VAL A 8 -7.29 13.90 13.67
CA VAL A 8 -8.44 13.22 13.05
C VAL A 8 -8.85 11.99 13.84
N ASN A 9 -7.90 11.11 14.22
CA ASN A 9 -8.21 9.87 14.94
C ASN A 9 -8.68 10.11 16.38
N SER A 10 -8.26 11.22 17.00
CA SER A 10 -8.78 11.67 18.30
C SER A 10 -10.08 12.45 18.21
N GLU A 11 -10.57 12.71 16.99
CA GLU A 11 -11.74 13.56 16.70
C GLU A 11 -11.67 14.96 17.35
N ALA A 12 -10.45 15.45 17.62
CA ALA A 12 -10.25 16.71 18.34
C ALA A 12 -10.60 17.95 17.51
N VAL A 13 -10.48 17.85 16.18
CA VAL A 13 -10.67 18.99 15.24
C VAL A 13 -11.67 18.68 14.15
N TRP A 14 -11.71 17.43 13.68
CA TRP A 14 -12.63 16.98 12.64
C TRP A 14 -13.38 15.74 13.11
N PRO A 15 -14.57 15.45 12.54
CA PRO A 15 -15.17 14.13 12.66
C PRO A 15 -14.18 13.05 12.23
N GLY A 16 -14.20 11.89 12.90
CA GLY A 16 -13.42 10.75 12.45
C GLY A 16 -13.88 10.28 11.06
N VAL A 17 -12.98 9.63 10.32
CA VAL A 17 -13.27 9.09 8.97
C VAL A 17 -14.53 8.22 8.99
N ARG A 18 -14.67 7.38 10.01
CA ARG A 18 -15.84 6.50 10.18
C ARG A 18 -17.16 7.26 10.33
N THR A 19 -17.12 8.43 10.97
CA THR A 19 -18.30 9.25 11.20
C THR A 19 -18.80 9.82 9.87
N ILE A 20 -17.87 10.32 9.04
CA ILE A 20 -18.17 10.74 7.67
C ILE A 20 -18.67 9.54 6.83
N ASP A 21 -17.98 8.41 6.85
CA ASP A 21 -18.34 7.24 6.05
C ASP A 21 -19.78 6.76 6.33
N ARG A 22 -20.20 6.81 7.60
CA ARG A 22 -21.58 6.47 8.00
C ARG A 22 -22.62 7.44 7.41
N SER A 23 -22.28 8.72 7.27
CA SER A 23 -23.17 9.73 6.70
C SER A 23 -23.39 9.56 5.20
N TYR A 24 -22.42 9.00 4.49
CA TYR A 24 -22.50 8.76 3.04
C TYR A 24 -22.85 7.32 2.66
N GLY A 25 -23.18 6.49 3.66
CA GLY A 25 -23.73 5.14 3.49
C GLY A 25 -22.67 4.04 3.37
N PRO A 26 -23.08 2.77 3.58
CA PRO A 26 -22.16 1.63 3.71
C PRO A 26 -21.71 1.07 2.34
N MET A 27 -21.02 1.84 1.51
CA MET A 27 -20.62 1.45 0.15
C MET A 27 -19.11 1.31 0.02
N VAL A 28 -18.61 0.07 -0.12
CA VAL A 28 -17.15 -0.23 -0.17
C VAL A 28 -16.41 0.45 1.01
N THR A 29 -17.10 0.61 2.14
CA THR A 29 -16.55 1.25 3.32
C THR A 29 -15.69 0.22 4.04
N PRO A 30 -14.37 0.41 4.18
CA PRO A 30 -13.57 -0.50 4.97
C PRO A 30 -14.00 -0.47 6.44
N ALA A 31 -13.82 -1.61 7.13
CA ALA A 31 -14.01 -1.62 8.58
C ALA A 31 -13.04 -0.63 9.25
N GLY A 32 -13.46 -0.01 10.36
CA GLY A 32 -12.68 1.07 11.00
C GLY A 32 -11.25 0.66 11.39
N TRP A 33 -11.02 -0.62 11.70
CA TRP A 33 -9.67 -1.13 11.99
C TRP A 33 -8.76 -1.20 10.77
N ALA A 34 -9.29 -1.17 9.55
CA ALA A 34 -8.49 -1.25 8.34
C ALA A 34 -7.61 0.00 8.16
N TYR A 35 -8.09 1.14 8.65
CA TYR A 35 -7.35 2.40 8.66
C TYR A 35 -6.05 2.32 9.48
N TYR A 36 -5.89 1.32 10.36
CA TYR A 36 -4.62 1.10 11.07
C TYR A 36 -3.45 0.72 10.15
N ILE A 37 -3.69 0.20 8.93
CA ILE A 37 -2.61 0.02 7.95
C ILE A 37 -1.98 1.37 7.62
N ARG A 38 -2.79 2.41 7.45
CA ARG A 38 -2.30 3.75 7.17
C ARG A 38 -1.45 4.28 8.33
N ASP A 39 -1.88 4.07 9.57
CA ASP A 39 -1.12 4.46 10.76
C ASP A 39 0.24 3.74 10.83
N LEU A 40 0.25 2.43 10.58
CA LEU A 40 1.47 1.63 10.52
C LEU A 40 2.42 2.12 9.42
N VAL A 41 1.90 2.39 8.23
CA VAL A 41 2.66 2.92 7.08
C VAL A 41 3.29 4.28 7.43
N LEU A 42 2.51 5.20 8.02
CA LEU A 42 3.01 6.51 8.44
C LEU A 42 4.07 6.40 9.54
N PHE A 43 3.89 5.47 10.48
CA PHE A 43 4.87 5.19 11.53
C PHE A 43 6.19 4.68 10.95
N LEU A 44 6.14 3.67 10.08
CA LEU A 44 7.31 3.08 9.44
C LEU A 44 8.07 4.09 8.57
N TRP A 45 7.36 4.93 7.80
CA TRP A 45 8.02 6.01 7.07
C TRP A 45 8.58 7.10 7.98
N GLY A 46 7.89 7.44 9.08
CA GLY A 46 8.41 8.35 10.09
C GLY A 46 9.72 7.85 10.71
N LEU A 47 9.79 6.55 11.01
CA LEU A 47 11.02 5.89 11.42
C LEU A 47 12.08 5.91 10.33
N ALA A 48 11.72 5.72 9.07
CA ALA A 48 12.66 5.80 7.95
C ALA A 48 13.32 7.17 7.87
N VAL A 49 12.53 8.26 8.00
CA VAL A 49 13.03 9.64 8.05
C VAL A 49 13.89 9.89 9.29
N ALA A 50 13.50 9.40 10.46
CA ALA A 50 14.33 9.53 11.66
C ALA A 50 15.67 8.77 11.51
N ALA A 51 15.63 7.56 10.97
CA ALA A 51 16.80 6.73 10.72
C ALA A 51 17.73 7.32 9.65
N GLN A 52 17.22 8.19 8.75
CA GLN A 52 18.07 8.95 7.83
C GLN A 52 19.12 9.80 8.57
N ASN A 53 18.89 10.20 9.82
CA ASN A 53 19.84 11.03 10.55
C ASN A 53 20.70 10.25 11.56
N LEU A 54 20.37 8.98 11.84
CA LEU A 54 20.94 8.22 12.95
C LEU A 54 21.95 7.13 12.54
N VAL A 55 21.92 6.69 11.27
CA VAL A 55 22.82 5.62 10.79
C VAL A 55 23.89 6.22 9.89
N GLU A 56 25.16 5.99 10.26
CA GLU A 56 26.33 6.33 9.45
C GLU A 56 26.16 5.84 8.01
N HIS A 57 26.47 6.73 7.05
CA HIS A 57 26.27 6.52 5.62
C HIS A 57 27.08 5.33 5.09
N LYS A 58 26.49 4.15 5.13
CA LYS A 58 26.84 3.06 4.21
C LYS A 58 26.07 3.33 2.92
N GLY A 59 26.73 3.37 1.76
CA GLY A 59 26.18 3.82 0.47
C GLY A 59 24.83 3.21 0.02
N TRP A 60 24.38 2.13 0.67
CA TRP A 60 23.03 1.59 0.52
C TRP A 60 21.92 2.61 0.83
N LYS A 61 22.15 3.50 1.81
CA LYS A 61 21.16 4.48 2.25
C LYS A 61 20.88 5.50 1.17
N ASP A 62 21.91 6.05 0.54
CA ASP A 62 21.78 7.06 -0.52
C ASP A 62 21.14 6.46 -1.77
N GLY A 63 21.45 5.19 -2.08
CA GLY A 63 20.76 4.43 -3.13
C GLY A 63 19.26 4.25 -2.85
N MET A 64 18.89 3.87 -1.62
CA MET A 64 17.47 3.72 -1.23
C MET A 64 16.72 5.06 -1.25
N LEU A 65 17.35 6.14 -0.78
CA LEU A 65 16.76 7.48 -0.82
C LEU A 65 16.59 7.99 -2.25
N GLY A 66 17.58 7.73 -3.12
CA GLY A 66 17.49 8.00 -4.55
C GLY A 66 16.30 7.27 -5.20
N ALA A 67 16.15 5.98 -4.90
CA ALA A 67 15.06 5.15 -5.42
C ALA A 67 13.67 5.65 -5.01
N VAL A 68 13.55 6.06 -3.75
CA VAL A 68 12.32 6.65 -3.21
C VAL A 68 12.04 8.03 -3.84
N GLY A 69 13.09 8.82 -4.07
CA GLY A 69 13.05 10.09 -4.79
C GLY A 69 12.12 11.13 -4.15
N HIS A 70 11.36 11.86 -4.97
CA HIS A 70 10.31 12.79 -4.50
C HIS A 70 8.92 12.15 -4.44
N SER A 71 8.78 10.91 -4.92
CA SER A 71 7.50 10.21 -5.02
C SER A 71 6.85 10.00 -3.64
N TRP A 72 7.65 9.73 -2.61
CA TRP A 72 7.15 9.65 -1.23
C TRP A 72 6.59 10.97 -0.68
N GLN A 73 7.13 12.14 -1.10
CA GLN A 73 6.59 13.44 -0.69
C GLN A 73 5.22 13.65 -1.31
N ILE A 74 5.09 13.38 -2.61
CA ILE A 74 3.81 13.44 -3.32
C ILE A 74 2.79 12.53 -2.66
N LEU A 75 3.19 11.28 -2.36
CA LEU A 75 2.40 10.30 -1.64
C LEU A 75 1.90 10.83 -0.29
N TRP A 76 2.82 11.35 0.54
CA TRP A 76 2.48 11.92 1.85
C TRP A 76 1.53 13.11 1.77
N TYR A 77 1.80 14.06 0.87
CA TYR A 77 0.95 15.24 0.71
C TYR A 77 -0.43 14.85 0.18
N ALA A 78 -0.49 14.00 -0.83
CA ALA A 78 -1.73 13.59 -1.45
C ALA A 78 -2.61 12.78 -0.47
N ASP A 79 -2.03 11.83 0.27
CA ASP A 79 -2.77 11.08 1.30
C ASP A 79 -3.29 11.99 2.42
N SER A 80 -2.48 12.96 2.85
CA SER A 80 -2.90 13.90 3.91
C SER A 80 -3.98 14.87 3.44
N ILE A 81 -3.89 15.37 2.20
CA ILE A 81 -4.91 16.23 1.60
C ILE A 81 -6.20 15.44 1.40
N TRP A 82 -6.12 14.20 0.91
CA TRP A 82 -7.27 13.29 0.84
C TRP A 82 -7.96 13.19 2.21
N LEU A 83 -7.20 12.91 3.27
CA LEU A 83 -7.76 12.75 4.61
C LEU A 83 -8.51 14.02 5.04
N VAL A 84 -7.89 15.19 4.90
CA VAL A 84 -8.50 16.47 5.29
C VAL A 84 -9.76 16.77 4.47
N LEU A 85 -9.72 16.55 3.16
CA LEU A 85 -10.88 16.75 2.29
C LEU A 85 -12.03 15.81 2.67
N HIS A 86 -11.72 14.56 2.99
CA HIS A 86 -12.71 13.55 3.39
C HIS A 86 -13.34 13.87 4.73
N VAL A 87 -12.52 14.09 5.77
CA VAL A 87 -13.01 14.35 7.14
C VAL A 87 -13.66 15.72 7.30
N SER A 88 -13.46 16.64 6.34
CA SER A 88 -14.19 17.92 6.32
C SER A 88 -15.70 17.74 6.17
N GLY A 89 -16.16 16.63 5.60
CA GLY A 89 -17.58 16.36 5.33
C GLY A 89 -18.24 17.33 4.35
N ASN A 90 -17.48 18.24 3.71
CA ASN A 90 -18.00 19.16 2.72
C ASN A 90 -18.16 18.43 1.37
N PRO A 91 -19.32 18.54 0.67
CA PRO A 91 -19.53 17.97 -0.65
C PRO A 91 -18.40 18.24 -1.67
N THR A 92 -17.86 19.46 -1.71
CA THR A 92 -16.75 19.81 -2.61
C THR A 92 -15.47 19.06 -2.24
N GLY A 93 -15.20 18.91 -0.94
CA GLY A 93 -14.04 18.15 -0.46
C GLY A 93 -14.14 16.68 -0.83
N LEU A 94 -15.30 16.08 -0.57
CA LEU A 94 -15.58 14.68 -0.90
C LEU A 94 -15.52 14.41 -2.42
N ALA A 95 -15.98 15.35 -3.25
CA ALA A 95 -15.88 15.23 -4.70
C ALA A 95 -14.43 15.32 -5.23
N LEU A 96 -13.56 16.06 -4.53
CA LEU A 96 -12.13 16.20 -4.89
C LEU A 96 -11.24 15.11 -4.28
N ALA A 97 -11.69 14.44 -3.22
CA ALA A 97 -10.94 13.38 -2.54
C ALA A 97 -10.40 12.28 -3.49
N PRO A 98 -11.13 11.79 -4.52
CA PRO A 98 -10.61 10.82 -5.47
C PRO A 98 -9.34 11.24 -6.22
N LEU A 99 -9.18 12.54 -6.52
CA LEU A 99 -8.01 13.06 -7.22
C LEU A 99 -6.74 12.87 -6.38
N PHE A 100 -6.87 13.16 -5.08
CA PHE A 100 -5.75 13.05 -4.14
C PHE A 100 -5.48 11.60 -3.74
N SER A 101 -6.50 10.75 -3.59
CA SER A 101 -6.26 9.32 -3.38
C SER A 101 -5.62 8.65 -4.60
N LEU A 102 -5.99 9.06 -5.82
CA LEU A 102 -5.32 8.60 -7.05
C LEU A 102 -3.87 9.07 -7.13
N SER A 103 -3.61 10.33 -6.80
CA SER A 103 -2.25 10.89 -6.78
C SER A 103 -1.36 10.16 -5.78
N ALA A 104 -1.89 9.84 -4.59
CA ALA A 104 -1.21 9.01 -3.61
C ALA A 104 -0.95 7.59 -4.16
N LEU A 105 -1.97 6.94 -4.72
CA LEU A 105 -1.85 5.59 -5.30
C LEU A 105 -0.75 5.54 -6.38
N LEU A 106 -0.78 6.46 -7.35
CA LEU A 106 0.20 6.52 -8.43
C LEU A 106 1.61 6.77 -7.91
N ALA A 107 1.77 7.64 -6.92
CA ALA A 107 3.05 7.90 -6.30
C ALA A 107 3.57 6.68 -5.51
N SER A 108 2.70 5.96 -4.81
CA SER A 108 3.04 4.72 -4.09
C SER A 108 3.47 3.61 -5.04
N VAL A 109 2.68 3.34 -6.08
CA VAL A 109 3.01 2.32 -7.10
C VAL A 109 4.29 2.69 -7.85
N GLY A 110 4.48 3.97 -8.19
CA GLY A 110 5.71 4.45 -8.81
C GLY A 110 6.94 4.26 -7.91
N THR A 111 6.81 4.53 -6.61
CA THR A 111 7.87 4.30 -5.62
C THR A 111 8.18 2.81 -5.49
N GLN A 112 7.14 1.96 -5.41
CA GLN A 112 7.29 0.51 -5.32
C GLN A 112 7.99 -0.07 -6.56
N LEU A 113 7.62 0.41 -7.76
CA LEU A 113 8.26 0.05 -9.02
C LEU A 113 9.76 0.35 -9.02
N ARG A 114 10.13 1.56 -8.60
CA ARG A 114 11.54 1.97 -8.50
C ARG A 114 12.28 1.16 -7.45
N LEU A 115 11.73 1.05 -6.25
CA LEU A 115 12.31 0.25 -5.18
C LEU A 115 12.49 -1.20 -5.59
N ALA A 116 11.56 -1.83 -6.30
CA ALA A 116 11.70 -3.21 -6.73
C ALA A 116 12.82 -3.44 -7.74
N VAL A 117 13.15 -2.42 -8.55
CA VAL A 117 14.26 -2.47 -9.51
C VAL A 117 15.58 -2.10 -8.83
N GLU A 118 15.61 -0.93 -8.19
CA GLU A 118 16.82 -0.34 -7.62
C GLU A 118 17.29 -1.07 -6.37
N SER A 119 16.39 -1.63 -5.55
CA SER A 119 16.82 -2.43 -4.38
C SER A 119 17.60 -3.67 -4.79
N ARG A 120 17.18 -4.35 -5.87
CA ARG A 120 17.88 -5.54 -6.39
C ARG A 120 19.24 -5.17 -6.95
N GLU A 121 19.32 -4.05 -7.66
CA GLU A 121 20.57 -3.58 -8.24
C GLU A 121 21.55 -3.11 -7.15
N LEU A 122 21.06 -2.36 -6.17
CA LEU A 122 21.84 -1.94 -5.02
C LEU A 122 22.32 -3.13 -4.18
N GLN A 123 21.48 -4.15 -3.99
CA GLN A 123 21.88 -5.38 -3.30
C GLN A 123 23.06 -6.05 -4.01
N ARG A 124 23.01 -6.14 -5.34
CA ARG A 124 24.09 -6.72 -6.16
C ARG A 124 25.37 -5.88 -6.08
N GLN A 125 25.26 -4.56 -6.16
CA GLN A 125 26.40 -3.65 -6.06
C GLN A 125 27.10 -3.78 -4.72
N LEU A 126 26.34 -3.73 -3.61
CA LEU A 126 26.89 -3.90 -2.27
C LEU A 126 27.57 -5.27 -2.08
N GLN A 127 26.97 -6.32 -2.63
CA GLN A 127 27.57 -7.66 -2.61
C GLN A 127 28.86 -7.73 -3.44
N ALA A 128 28.91 -7.06 -4.59
CA ALA A 128 30.12 -6.95 -5.41
C ALA A 128 31.23 -6.18 -4.71
N ASP A 129 30.86 -5.16 -3.90
CA ASP A 129 31.79 -4.37 -3.08
C ASP A 129 32.22 -5.09 -1.78
N GLY A 130 31.81 -6.35 -1.58
CA GLY A 130 32.18 -7.17 -0.42
C GLY A 130 31.37 -6.87 0.85
N HIS A 131 30.27 -6.12 0.74
CA HIS A 131 29.33 -5.92 1.85
C HIS A 131 28.27 -7.03 1.89
N GLU A 132 27.71 -7.29 3.08
CA GLU A 132 26.63 -8.29 3.27
C GLU A 132 25.32 -7.93 2.52
N GLY A 133 25.23 -6.73 1.95
CA GLY A 133 24.05 -6.20 1.25
C GLY A 133 23.33 -5.10 2.05
N ALA A 134 22.12 -4.73 1.61
CA ALA A 134 21.28 -3.80 2.36
C ALA A 134 20.76 -4.47 3.64
N PRO A 135 20.83 -3.81 4.82
CA PRO A 135 20.41 -4.42 6.07
C PRO A 135 18.89 -4.71 6.06
N PRO A 136 18.41 -5.76 6.76
CA PRO A 136 16.98 -6.06 6.84
C PRO A 136 16.11 -4.89 7.31
N LEU A 137 16.68 -4.02 8.16
CA LEU A 137 16.02 -2.80 8.62
C LEU A 137 15.74 -1.82 7.46
N ALA A 138 16.57 -1.78 6.41
CA ALA A 138 16.32 -0.96 5.22
C ALA A 138 15.05 -1.41 4.48
N TYR A 139 14.85 -2.73 4.36
CA TYR A 139 13.62 -3.27 3.79
C TYR A 139 12.40 -2.87 4.62
N LEU A 140 12.48 -3.03 5.95
CA LEU A 140 11.40 -2.70 6.87
C LEU A 140 11.03 -1.21 6.89
N LEU A 141 12.01 -0.32 6.69
CA LEU A 141 11.79 1.12 6.74
C LEU A 141 11.42 1.75 5.40
N PHE A 142 11.93 1.23 4.27
CA PHE A 142 11.73 1.87 2.96
C PHE A 142 10.80 1.07 2.04
N VAL A 143 10.95 -0.25 1.99
CA VAL A 143 10.20 -1.10 1.06
C VAL A 143 8.84 -1.50 1.63
N ALA A 144 8.84 -2.09 2.83
CA ALA A 144 7.64 -2.59 3.50
C ALA A 144 6.49 -1.56 3.61
N PRO A 145 6.71 -0.31 4.06
CA PRO A 145 5.62 0.66 4.14
C PRO A 145 5.08 1.06 2.77
N THR A 146 5.92 1.11 1.74
CA THR A 146 5.50 1.44 0.38
C THR A 146 4.63 0.32 -0.21
N SER A 147 5.01 -0.93 0.02
CA SER A 147 4.23 -2.11 -0.38
C SER A 147 2.87 -2.16 0.29
N LEU A 148 2.82 -1.96 1.62
CA LEU A 148 1.57 -1.90 2.38
C LEU A 148 0.69 -0.73 1.94
N ALA A 149 1.28 0.45 1.73
CA ALA A 149 0.60 1.65 1.26
C ALA A 149 -0.07 1.41 -0.10
N SER A 150 0.65 0.84 -1.07
CA SER A 150 0.11 0.55 -2.40
C SER A 150 -1.11 -0.39 -2.32
N GLY A 151 -1.06 -1.42 -1.47
CA GLY A 151 -2.18 -2.34 -1.27
C GLY A 151 -3.41 -1.66 -0.66
N TRP A 152 -3.19 -0.80 0.34
CA TRP A 152 -4.24 -0.01 0.99
C TRP A 152 -4.85 1.06 0.07
N LEU A 153 -4.01 1.81 -0.63
CA LEU A 153 -4.41 2.95 -1.46
C LEU A 153 -5.30 2.54 -2.64
N LEU A 154 -5.18 1.29 -3.10
CA LEU A 154 -6.09 0.74 -4.09
C LEU A 154 -7.53 0.71 -3.59
N LEU A 155 -7.74 0.22 -2.37
CA LEU A 155 -9.05 0.23 -1.75
C LEU A 155 -9.48 1.64 -1.39
N LEU A 156 -8.57 2.45 -0.83
CA LEU A 156 -8.86 3.82 -0.46
C LEU A 156 -9.37 4.62 -1.67
N HIS A 157 -8.77 4.41 -2.83
CA HIS A 157 -9.22 5.07 -4.06
C HIS A 157 -10.62 4.61 -4.47
N CYS A 158 -10.92 3.30 -4.39
CA CYS A 158 -12.27 2.77 -4.62
C CYS A 158 -13.29 3.44 -3.69
N HIS A 159 -13.00 3.48 -2.39
CA HIS A 159 -13.84 4.10 -1.38
C HIS A 159 -14.03 5.61 -1.62
N ALA A 160 -12.96 6.33 -1.94
CA ALA A 160 -13.05 7.76 -2.25
C ALA A 160 -13.97 8.01 -3.47
N VAL A 161 -13.88 7.18 -4.51
CA VAL A 161 -14.72 7.26 -5.70
C VAL A 161 -16.19 6.97 -5.38
N THR A 162 -16.49 5.97 -4.54
CA THR A 162 -17.88 5.66 -4.16
C THR A 162 -18.51 6.81 -3.38
N VAL A 163 -17.78 7.37 -2.41
CA VAL A 163 -18.27 8.50 -1.62
C VAL A 163 -18.47 9.74 -2.50
N ALA A 164 -17.52 10.05 -3.40
CA ALA A 164 -17.66 11.16 -4.33
C ALA A 164 -18.88 10.99 -5.25
N LEU A 165 -19.09 9.80 -5.81
CA LEU A 165 -20.24 9.52 -6.66
C LEU A 165 -21.57 9.60 -5.90
N GLN A 166 -21.61 9.12 -4.65
CA GLN A 166 -22.79 9.27 -3.81
C GLN A 166 -23.14 10.74 -3.59
N VAL A 167 -22.13 11.58 -3.30
CA VAL A 167 -22.29 13.02 -3.11
C VAL A 167 -22.76 13.72 -4.39
N LEU A 168 -22.17 13.39 -5.54
CA LEU A 168 -22.45 14.05 -6.81
C LEU A 168 -23.78 13.64 -7.43
N THR A 169 -24.18 12.38 -7.27
CA THR A 169 -25.36 11.81 -7.94
C THR A 169 -26.57 11.65 -7.02
N GLY A 170 -26.35 11.61 -5.70
CA GLY A 170 -27.36 11.25 -4.71
C GLY A 170 -27.82 9.78 -4.77
N SER A 171 -27.29 8.98 -5.70
CA SER A 171 -27.76 7.62 -5.97
C SER A 171 -26.87 6.56 -5.34
N GLN A 172 -27.40 5.91 -4.31
CA GLN A 172 -26.73 4.79 -3.61
C GLN A 172 -26.41 3.64 -4.56
N GLN A 173 -27.30 3.35 -5.51
CA GLN A 173 -27.10 2.27 -6.46
C GLN A 173 -26.01 2.59 -7.50
N ALA A 174 -25.90 3.85 -7.95
CA ALA A 174 -24.82 4.26 -8.84
C ALA A 174 -23.46 4.20 -8.13
N ALA A 175 -23.39 4.68 -6.88
CA ALA A 175 -22.19 4.60 -6.05
C ALA A 175 -21.78 3.15 -5.77
N ALA A 176 -22.73 2.27 -5.44
CA ALA A 176 -22.49 0.84 -5.23
C ALA A 176 -21.89 0.18 -6.48
N THR A 177 -22.51 0.42 -7.64
CA THR A 177 -22.09 -0.17 -8.92
C THR A 177 -20.68 0.28 -9.28
N ALA A 178 -20.40 1.58 -9.15
CA ALA A 178 -19.07 2.12 -9.40
C ALA A 178 -18.04 1.55 -8.42
N GLY A 179 -18.40 1.38 -7.15
CA GLY A 179 -17.55 0.74 -6.14
C GLY A 179 -17.16 -0.68 -6.51
N CYS A 180 -18.13 -1.51 -6.91
CA CYS A 180 -17.88 -2.87 -7.39
C CYS A 180 -16.96 -2.88 -8.62
N ILE A 181 -17.20 -2.01 -9.61
CA ILE A 181 -16.37 -1.89 -10.81
C ILE A 181 -14.94 -1.47 -10.43
N CYS A 182 -14.78 -0.44 -9.61
CA CYS A 182 -13.48 0.03 -9.13
C CYS A 182 -12.73 -1.08 -8.37
N LEU A 183 -13.41 -1.85 -7.53
CA LEU A 183 -12.81 -2.94 -6.77
C LEU A 183 -12.30 -4.07 -7.67
N VAL A 184 -13.07 -4.43 -8.70
CA VAL A 184 -12.65 -5.39 -9.73
C VAL A 184 -11.45 -4.85 -10.51
N LEU A 185 -11.48 -3.59 -10.95
CA LEU A 185 -10.36 -2.97 -11.67
C LEU A 185 -9.10 -2.90 -10.82
N CYS A 186 -9.21 -2.53 -9.54
CA CYS A 186 -8.07 -2.52 -8.61
C CYS A 186 -7.51 -3.91 -8.38
N SER A 187 -8.36 -4.94 -8.32
CA SER A 187 -7.93 -6.34 -8.23
C SER A 187 -7.21 -6.78 -9.50
N CYS A 188 -7.74 -6.43 -10.68
CA CYS A 188 -7.10 -6.67 -11.97
C CYS A 188 -5.74 -5.97 -12.09
N MET A 189 -5.56 -4.80 -11.47
CA MET A 189 -4.26 -4.11 -11.41
C MET A 189 -3.33 -4.71 -10.35
N ALA A 190 -3.86 -5.18 -9.22
CA ALA A 190 -3.09 -5.82 -8.17
C ALA A 190 -2.46 -7.14 -8.64
N LEU A 191 -3.16 -7.93 -9.46
CA LEU A 191 -2.68 -9.19 -10.02
C LEU A 191 -1.31 -9.09 -10.73
N PRO A 192 -1.12 -8.26 -11.78
CA PRO A 192 0.16 -8.15 -12.45
C PRO A 192 1.24 -7.55 -11.57
N LEU A 193 0.92 -6.63 -10.66
CA LEU A 193 1.89 -6.07 -9.70
C LEU A 193 2.38 -7.17 -8.75
N LEU A 194 1.46 -7.95 -8.18
CA LEU A 194 1.78 -9.04 -7.27
C LEU A 194 2.58 -10.14 -7.98
N LEU A 195 2.22 -10.52 -9.21
CA LEU A 195 2.96 -11.50 -10.01
C LEU A 195 4.36 -11.00 -10.40
N ARG A 196 4.48 -9.73 -10.78
CA ARG A 196 5.75 -9.13 -11.23
C ARG A 196 6.73 -8.95 -10.08
N PHE A 197 6.26 -8.43 -8.95
CA PHE A 197 7.14 -8.10 -7.82
C PHE A 197 7.28 -9.24 -6.83
N ARG A 198 6.34 -10.20 -6.82
CA ARG A 198 6.24 -11.25 -5.81
C ARG A 198 6.24 -10.67 -4.40
N ASP A 199 5.63 -9.50 -4.25
CA ASP A 199 5.63 -8.71 -3.03
C ASP A 199 4.49 -9.16 -2.12
N VAL A 200 4.82 -10.00 -1.16
CA VAL A 200 3.85 -10.57 -0.20
C VAL A 200 3.24 -9.48 0.67
N LEU A 201 3.97 -8.43 1.04
CA LEU A 201 3.43 -7.35 1.87
C LEU A 201 2.40 -6.52 1.12
N PHE A 202 2.63 -6.28 -0.17
CA PHE A 202 1.61 -5.67 -1.04
C PHE A 202 0.35 -6.53 -1.11
N GLY A 203 0.51 -7.83 -1.35
CA GLY A 203 -0.61 -8.78 -1.42
C GLY A 203 -1.40 -8.84 -0.12
N LEU A 204 -0.72 -8.94 1.03
CA LEU A 204 -1.34 -8.91 2.35
C LEU A 204 -2.05 -7.58 2.63
N GLY A 205 -1.42 -6.44 2.30
CA GLY A 205 -2.01 -5.12 2.46
C GLY A 205 -3.30 -4.98 1.66
N PHE A 206 -3.31 -5.43 0.40
CA PHE A 206 -4.51 -5.42 -0.44
C PHE A 206 -5.59 -6.38 0.09
N THR A 207 -5.25 -7.64 0.38
CA THR A 207 -6.20 -8.64 0.89
C THR A 207 -6.82 -8.21 2.21
N PHE A 208 -6.02 -7.69 3.15
CA PHE A 208 -6.51 -7.15 4.41
C PHE A 208 -7.48 -5.99 4.19
N SER A 209 -7.14 -5.08 3.28
CA SER A 209 -7.97 -3.94 2.92
C SER A 209 -9.31 -4.43 2.36
N VAL A 210 -9.31 -5.23 1.31
CA VAL A 210 -10.56 -5.71 0.68
C VAL A 210 -11.37 -6.59 1.64
N GLY A 211 -10.70 -7.44 2.44
CA GLY A 211 -11.35 -8.23 3.48
C GLY A 211 -12.06 -7.37 4.52
N SER A 212 -11.56 -6.17 4.80
CA SER A 212 -12.23 -5.24 5.71
C SER A 212 -13.57 -4.72 5.18
N VAL A 213 -13.72 -4.58 3.85
CA VAL A 213 -15.01 -4.22 3.23
C VAL A 213 -16.01 -5.34 3.41
N TRP A 214 -15.59 -6.58 3.16
CA TRP A 214 -16.42 -7.76 3.39
C TRP A 214 -16.88 -7.84 4.85
N VAL A 215 -15.95 -7.68 5.81
CA VAL A 215 -16.26 -7.76 7.24
C VAL A 215 -17.12 -6.59 7.75
N SER A 216 -16.94 -5.39 7.20
CA SER A 216 -17.72 -4.19 7.59
C SER A 216 -19.23 -4.35 7.42
N GLY A 217 -19.60 -5.28 6.54
CA GLY A 217 -20.95 -5.50 6.08
C GLY A 217 -21.78 -6.50 6.87
N PHE A 218 -21.20 -7.20 7.84
CA PHE A 218 -21.96 -8.10 8.71
C PHE A 218 -22.82 -7.31 9.70
N SER A 219 -24.09 -7.09 9.36
CA SER A 219 -25.16 -6.94 10.35
C SER A 219 -25.73 -8.34 10.63
N ALA A 220 -26.29 -8.56 11.81
CA ALA A 220 -26.80 -9.89 12.22
C ALA A 220 -28.04 -10.35 11.42
N ASP A 221 -28.63 -9.47 10.59
CA ASP A 221 -29.99 -9.64 10.06
C ASP A 221 -30.13 -9.43 8.53
N ASP A 222 -29.07 -9.13 7.78
CA ASP A 222 -29.16 -8.83 6.34
C ASP A 222 -28.56 -9.93 5.42
N ASP A 223 -29.23 -10.15 4.28
CA ASP A 223 -28.68 -10.89 3.14
C ASP A 223 -27.38 -10.25 2.62
N TYR A 224 -26.48 -11.08 2.04
CA TYR A 224 -25.22 -10.59 1.48
C TYR A 224 -25.45 -9.51 0.41
N ARG A 225 -24.84 -8.36 0.62
CA ARG A 225 -24.89 -7.26 -0.35
C ARG A 225 -23.93 -7.54 -1.53
N PRO A 226 -24.25 -7.09 -2.76
CA PRO A 226 -23.42 -7.35 -3.93
C PRO A 226 -21.96 -6.88 -3.78
N ASP A 227 -21.72 -5.75 -3.13
CA ASP A 227 -20.38 -5.21 -2.87
C ASP A 227 -19.56 -6.10 -1.93
N GLN A 228 -20.21 -6.76 -0.96
CA GLN A 228 -19.56 -7.70 -0.04
C GLN A 228 -19.14 -8.99 -0.75
N LEU A 229 -19.98 -9.50 -1.65
CA LEU A 229 -19.66 -10.69 -2.43
C LEU A 229 -18.47 -10.41 -3.36
N VAL A 230 -18.47 -9.27 -4.05
CA VAL A 230 -17.34 -8.85 -4.88
C VAL A 230 -16.08 -8.70 -4.04
N ALA A 231 -16.16 -8.04 -2.88
CA ALA A 231 -15.03 -7.91 -1.96
C ALA A 231 -14.52 -9.27 -1.48
N PHE A 232 -15.39 -10.20 -1.12
CA PHE A 232 -15.02 -11.55 -0.72
C PHE A 232 -14.23 -12.27 -1.83
N PHE A 233 -14.74 -12.27 -3.07
CA PHE A 233 -14.04 -12.91 -4.19
C PHE A 233 -12.71 -12.23 -4.51
N CYS A 234 -12.65 -10.90 -4.50
CA CYS A 234 -11.40 -10.15 -4.70
C CYS A 234 -10.36 -10.47 -3.62
N ALA A 235 -10.77 -10.48 -2.34
CA ALA A 235 -9.89 -10.83 -1.22
C ALA A 235 -9.41 -12.29 -1.30
N LEU A 236 -10.29 -13.22 -1.66
CA LEU A 236 -9.98 -14.64 -1.81
C LEU A 236 -8.97 -14.86 -2.94
N VAL A 237 -9.21 -14.31 -4.13
CA VAL A 237 -8.33 -14.48 -5.29
C VAL A 237 -6.93 -13.92 -5.02
N ILE A 238 -6.85 -12.68 -4.53
CA ILE A 238 -5.54 -12.06 -4.23
C ILE A 238 -4.89 -12.72 -3.02
N GLY A 239 -5.65 -13.13 -2.01
CA GLY A 239 -5.15 -13.81 -0.82
C GLY A 239 -4.54 -15.17 -1.15
N LEU A 240 -5.23 -15.99 -1.95
CA LEU A 240 -4.72 -17.27 -2.44
C LEU A 240 -3.45 -17.07 -3.28
N LEU A 241 -3.43 -16.07 -4.17
CA LEU A 241 -2.24 -15.79 -4.97
C LEU A 241 -1.05 -15.33 -4.10
N THR A 242 -1.32 -14.49 -3.12
CA THR A 242 -0.31 -14.02 -2.15
C THR A 242 0.27 -15.19 -1.37
N TYR A 243 -0.59 -16.11 -0.90
CA TYR A 243 -0.18 -17.35 -0.24
C TYR A 243 0.69 -18.22 -1.17
N CYS A 244 0.26 -18.44 -2.42
CA CYS A 244 1.04 -19.21 -3.39
C CYS A 244 2.41 -18.60 -3.68
N ILE A 245 2.52 -17.27 -3.72
CA ILE A 245 3.81 -16.57 -3.91
C ILE A 245 4.71 -16.73 -2.69
N ALA A 246 4.14 -16.63 -1.49
CA ALA A 246 4.85 -16.77 -0.22
C ALA A 246 5.34 -18.21 0.02
N ALA A 247 4.50 -19.21 -0.29
CA ALA A 247 4.79 -20.63 -0.14
C ALA A 247 5.61 -21.21 -1.30
N GLY A 248 5.64 -20.53 -2.45
CA GLY A 248 6.36 -20.98 -3.63
C GLY A 248 7.89 -20.94 -3.42
N PRO A 249 8.65 -21.75 -4.20
CA PRO A 249 10.10 -21.75 -4.11
C PRO A 249 10.66 -20.34 -4.33
N GLN A 250 11.51 -19.91 -3.40
CA GLN A 250 12.23 -18.65 -3.53
C GLN A 250 13.21 -18.79 -4.70
N PRO A 251 13.28 -17.83 -5.63
CA PRO A 251 14.29 -17.86 -6.68
C PRO A 251 15.66 -17.94 -6.01
N GLN A 252 16.37 -19.05 -6.24
CA GLN A 252 17.71 -19.21 -5.71
C GLN A 252 18.58 -18.06 -6.22
N PRO A 253 19.37 -17.40 -5.35
CA PRO A 253 20.38 -16.47 -5.82
C PRO A 253 21.28 -17.24 -6.79
N ALA A 254 21.46 -16.72 -8.00
CA ALA A 254 22.36 -17.31 -8.97
C ALA A 254 23.74 -17.48 -8.29
N PRO A 255 24.36 -18.67 -8.38
CA PRO A 255 25.66 -18.89 -7.77
C PRO A 255 26.62 -17.83 -8.31
N VAL A 256 27.28 -17.13 -7.39
CA VAL A 256 28.38 -16.22 -7.70
C VAL A 256 29.44 -17.06 -8.41
N MET A 257 29.50 -16.97 -9.74
CA MET A 257 30.63 -17.47 -10.52
C MET A 257 31.83 -16.62 -10.12
N GLY A 258 32.51 -17.04 -9.05
CA GLY A 258 33.75 -16.45 -8.59
C GLY A 258 34.78 -16.52 -9.71
N GLY A 259 35.00 -15.38 -10.37
CA GLY A 259 36.17 -15.17 -11.19
C GLY A 259 37.38 -14.97 -10.28
N GLY A 260 38.31 -15.91 -10.33
CA GLY A 260 39.59 -15.82 -9.62
C GLY A 260 40.47 -17.04 -9.90
N ALA A 261 41.29 -16.94 -10.94
CA ALA A 261 42.32 -17.91 -11.30
C ALA A 261 43.41 -18.02 -10.21
N GLY A 262 43.92 -19.23 -9.98
CA GLY A 262 45.12 -19.48 -9.16
C GLY A 262 45.27 -20.97 -8.84
N GLY A 263 46.11 -21.68 -9.61
CA GLY A 263 46.21 -23.14 -9.58
C GLY A 263 46.98 -23.76 -8.42
N ALA A 264 46.88 -25.08 -8.31
CA ALA A 264 47.96 -26.01 -7.94
C ALA A 264 47.46 -27.47 -8.01
N SER A 265 48.16 -28.27 -8.81
CA SER A 265 48.51 -29.69 -8.63
C SER A 265 47.69 -30.60 -7.70
N GLY A 266 47.31 -31.77 -8.21
CA GLY A 266 46.99 -32.93 -7.37
C GLY A 266 46.56 -34.15 -8.17
N LEU A 267 47.53 -34.88 -8.72
CA LEU A 267 47.38 -36.29 -9.09
C LEU A 267 46.83 -37.09 -7.91
N HIS A 268 45.82 -37.92 -8.16
CA HIS A 268 45.74 -39.33 -7.75
C HIS A 268 44.58 -40.03 -8.44
#